data_AF-A0A660PNJ9-F1
#
_entry.id   AF-A0A660PNJ9-F1
#
_cell.length_a   1.000
_cell.length_b   1.000
_cell.length_c   1.000
_cell.angle_alpha   90.00
_cell.angle_beta   90.00
_cell.angle_gamma   90.00
#
_symmetry.space_group_name_H-M   'P 1'
#
loop_
_entity.id
_entity.type
_entity.pdbx_description
1 polymer ?
#
loop_
_entity_poly.entity_id
_entity_poly.type
_entity_poly.pdbx_seq_one_letter_code
_entity_poly.pdbx_strand_id
1 'polypeptide(L)' 'MEITEVRIILRDEDKLKGFANVTFDNAFVVRGMKIISGNN' A
#
# COMPACT_ATOMS: atom_id res chain seq x y z
N MET A 1 -4.38 7.89 15.28
CA MET A 1 -3.75 7.82 13.95
C MET A 1 -4.70 7.08 13.05
N GLU A 2 -5.30 7.79 12.12
CA GLU A 2 -6.31 7.30 11.17
C GLU A 2 -5.73 7.25 9.76
N ILE A 3 -6.07 6.20 9.00
CA ILE A 3 -5.78 6.15 7.57
C ILE A 3 -6.84 6.98 6.86
N THR A 4 -6.39 8.08 6.25
CA THR A 4 -7.27 9.07 5.61
C THR A 4 -7.30 8.93 4.09
N GLU A 5 -6.27 8.31 3.51
CA GLU A 5 -6.23 8.04 2.07
C GLU A 5 -5.40 6.78 1.79
N VAL A 6 -5.80 6.00 0.78
CA VAL A 6 -5.02 4.89 0.23
C VAL A 6 -5.04 4.96 -1.29
N ARG A 7 -3.87 4.94 -1.92
CA ARG A 7 -3.71 4.77 -3.39
C ARG A 7 -2.96 3.47 -3.67
N ILE A 8 -3.51 2.64 -4.54
CA ILE A 8 -2.94 1.35 -4.90
C ILE A 8 -2.57 1.34 -6.38
N ILE A 9 -1.37 0.84 -6.67
CA ILE A 9 -0.93 0.50 -8.04
C ILE A 9 -0.78 -1.02 -8.07
N LEU A 10 -1.68 -1.69 -8.79
CA LEU A 10 -1.68 -3.14 -8.91
C LEU A 10 -0.54 -3.63 -9.81
N ARG A 11 -0.08 -4.84 -9.54
CA ARG A 11 0.90 -5.58 -10.33
C ARG A 11 0.36 -6.97 -10.60
N ASP A 12 0.56 -7.42 -11.83
CA ASP A 12 0.19 -8.76 -12.26
C ASP A 12 1.41 -9.68 -12.14
N GLU A 13 1.79 -9.97 -10.90
CA GLU A 13 2.89 -10.88 -10.57
C GLU A 13 2.44 -11.86 -9.48
N ASP A 14 3.09 -13.02 -9.38
CA ASP A 14 2.72 -14.06 -8.41
C ASP A 14 2.87 -13.60 -6.96
N LYS A 15 3.99 -12.96 -6.62
CA LYS A 15 4.35 -12.59 -5.25
C LYS A 15 4.10 -11.12 -4.91
N LEU A 16 4.47 -10.19 -5.80
CA LEU A 16 4.26 -8.75 -5.62
C LEU A 16 2.93 -8.35 -6.27
N LYS A 17 1.89 -8.14 -5.46
CA LYS A 17 0.54 -7.80 -5.96
C LYS A 17 0.33 -6.31 -6.22
N GLY A 18 1.22 -5.46 -5.70
CA GLY A 18 1.14 -4.03 -5.94
C GLY A 18 1.94 -3.19 -4.96
N PHE A 19 1.77 -1.89 -5.10
CA PHE A 19 2.29 -0.89 -4.17
C PHE A 19 1.13 -0.08 -3.59
N ALA A 20 1.21 0.23 -2.30
CA ALA A 20 0.31 1.14 -1.61
C ALA A 20 1.05 2.41 -1.18
N ASN A 21 0.37 3.54 -1.33
CA ASN A 21 0.70 4.79 -0.66
C ASN A 21 -0.43 5.09 0.32
N VAL A 22 -0.09 5.39 1.57
CA VAL A 22 -1.04 5.57 2.67
C VAL A 22 -0.83 6.94 3.31
N THR A 23 -1.90 7.69 3.50
CA THR A 23 -1.88 8.97 4.22
C THR A 23 -2.51 8.82 5.59
N PHE A 24 -1.79 9.25 6.63
CA PHE A 24 -2.25 9.27 8.01
C PHE A 24 -2.65 10.69 8.41
N ASP A 25 -3.81 10.81 9.05
CA ASP A 25 -4.31 12.05 9.66
C ASP A 25 -4.30 13.27 8.71
N ASN A 26 -4.46 13.06 7.39
CA ASN A 26 -4.29 14.07 6.32
C ASN A 26 -2.95 14.84 6.35
N ALA A 27 -1.95 14.34 7.06
CA ALA A 27 -0.74 15.09 7.40
C ALA A 27 0.55 14.36 7.03
N PHE A 28 0.55 13.03 7.00
CA PHE A 28 1.77 12.25 6.79
C PHE A 28 1.58 11.13 5.78
N VAL A 29 2.41 11.09 4.73
CA VAL A 29 2.29 10.11 3.64
C VAL A 29 3.45 9.11 3.69
N VAL A 30 3.11 7.83 3.74
CA VAL A 30 4.05 6.72 3.52
C VAL A 30 3.89 6.20 2.10
N ARG A 31 4.99 6.11 1.35
CA ARG A 31 4.98 5.69 -0.06
C ARG A 31 5.74 4.39 -0.27
N GLY A 32 5.35 3.66 -1.31
CA GLY A 32 6.08 2.48 -1.79
C GLY A 32 5.93 1.25 -0.89
N MET A 33 4.88 1.17 -0.07
CA MET A 33 4.57 -0.04 0.69
C MET A 33 4.28 -1.18 -0.29
N LYS A 34 4.93 -2.33 -0.13
CA LYS A 34 4.70 -3.50 -1.00
C LYS A 34 3.51 -4.30 -0.50
N ILE A 35 2.61 -4.65 -1.41
CA ILE A 35 1.54 -5.61 -1.18
C ILE A 35 2.06 -6.96 -1.66
N ILE A 36 2.29 -7.89 -0.73
CA ILE A 36 2.91 -9.18 -1.01
C ILE A 36 1.90 -10.31 -0.73
N SER A 37 1.76 -11.23 -1.67
CA SER A 37 1.08 -12.51 -1.44
C SER A 37 1.98 -13.39 -0.58
N GLY A 38 1.62 -13.56 0.69
CA GLY A 38 2.31 -14.46 1.63
C GLY A 38 1.80 -15.90 1.55
N ASN A 39 2.47 -16.81 2.26
CA ASN A 39 2.12 -18.25 2.28
C ASN A 39 1.23 -18.65 3.48
N ASN A 40 0.32 -17.77 3.91
CA ASN A 40 -0.57 -18.03 5.06
C ASN A 40 -1.94 -18.53 4.61
#